data_AF-A0A928BCR8-F1
#
_entry.id   AF-A0A928BCR8-F1
#
_cell.length_a   1.000
_cell.length_b   1.000
_cell.length_c   1.000
_cell.angle_alpha   90.00
_cell.angle_beta   90.00
_cell.angle_gamma   90.00
#
_symmetry.space_group_name_H-M   'P 1'
#
loop_
_entity.id
_entity.type
_entity.pdbx_description
1 polymer ?
#
loop_
_entity_poly.entity_id
_entity_poly.type
_entity_poly.pdbx_seq_one_letter_code
_entity_poly.pdbx_strand_id
1 'polypeptide(L)'
;MGQYKEKRAKNPHNSLNMRSIFRCMMEEGYYPTYEKTHIIFDVEDNVAVVEYDEGILSIRIFFSIDEDAYDLFLEASNAAMLDTFLVRPVILDNMKNIMFSCEMMCDNVREFRKFFPRGIRYLRDAMILHKAEMKRLVLTENVSSATVSAAEDTSMVSRKAGKPLS
;
A
#
# COMPACT_ATOMS: atom_id res chain seq x y z
N MET A 1 45.99 33.19 -13.15
CA MET A 1 44.63 32.69 -13.49
C MET A 1 44.21 31.73 -12.39
N GLY A 2 43.03 31.94 -11.83
CA GLY A 2 42.71 31.60 -10.43
C GLY A 2 42.46 30.12 -10.16
N GLN A 3 42.94 29.68 -8.99
CA GLN A 3 42.47 28.46 -8.35
C GLN A 3 41.01 28.67 -7.93
N TYR A 4 40.08 27.96 -8.57
CA TYR A 4 38.72 27.83 -8.07
C TYR A 4 38.80 27.07 -6.74
N LYS A 5 38.80 27.81 -5.64
CA LYS A 5 38.42 27.25 -4.35
C LYS A 5 36.93 26.96 -4.44
N GLU A 6 36.57 25.70 -4.66
CA GLU A 6 35.25 25.21 -4.29
C GLU A 6 35.03 25.55 -2.83
N LYS A 7 34.24 26.60 -2.58
CA LYS A 7 33.61 26.80 -1.28
C LYS A 7 32.61 25.66 -1.15
N ARG A 8 33.03 24.52 -0.62
CA ARG A 8 32.09 23.56 -0.01
C ARG A 8 31.29 24.36 1.01
N ALA A 9 30.01 24.59 0.71
CA ALA A 9 29.08 25.11 1.68
C ALA A 9 29.04 24.13 2.85
N LYS A 10 29.77 24.44 3.92
CA LYS A 10 29.56 23.82 5.23
C LYS A 10 28.26 24.41 5.80
N ASN A 11 27.12 23.92 5.31
CA ASN A 11 25.95 23.88 6.18
C ASN A 11 26.14 22.65 7.07
N PRO A 12 26.16 22.78 8.41
CA PRO A 12 26.16 21.61 9.27
C PRO A 12 24.84 20.90 9.02
N HIS A 13 24.90 19.78 8.29
CA HIS A 13 23.78 18.89 8.05
C HIS A 13 23.16 18.53 9.40
N ASN A 14 21.95 19.01 9.63
CA ASN A 14 21.04 18.41 10.59
C ASN A 14 20.45 17.15 9.92
N SER A 15 21.34 16.24 9.51
CA SER A 15 21.00 15.07 8.71
C SER A 15 20.01 14.23 9.49
N LEU A 16 18.82 14.05 8.93
CA LEU A 16 17.86 13.09 9.43
C LEU A 16 18.54 11.73 9.58
N ASN A 17 18.19 11.00 10.63
CA ASN A 17 18.63 9.63 10.86
C ASN A 17 17.52 8.87 11.58
N MET A 18 17.59 7.54 11.53
CA MET A 18 16.58 6.67 12.11
C MET A 18 16.34 6.92 13.61
N ARG A 19 17.37 7.28 14.38
CA ARG A 19 17.19 7.61 15.81
C ARG A 19 16.36 8.88 16.03
N SER A 20 16.57 9.88 15.17
CA SER A 20 15.84 11.15 15.23
C SER A 20 14.41 10.98 14.78
N ILE A 21 14.17 10.16 13.75
CA ILE A 21 12.83 9.74 13.29
C ILE A 21 12.08 9.05 14.43
N PHE A 22 12.68 8.03 15.04
CA PHE A 22 12.07 7.27 16.15
C PHE A 22 11.64 8.18 17.30
N ARG A 23 12.54 9.10 17.72
CA ARG A 23 12.23 10.04 18.79
C ARG A 23 11.07 10.96 18.41
N CYS A 24 11.06 11.50 17.19
CA CYS A 24 9.96 12.34 16.73
C CYS A 24 8.62 11.57 16.68
N MET A 25 8.62 10.31 16.25
CA MET A 25 7.41 9.48 16.29
C MET A 25 6.87 9.26 17.71
N MET A 26 7.76 9.02 18.68
CA MET A 26 7.38 8.92 20.10
C MET A 26 6.82 10.24 20.64
N GLU A 27 7.44 11.38 20.30
CA GLU A 27 6.97 12.73 20.68
C GLU A 27 5.56 13.02 20.12
N GLU A 28 5.26 12.53 18.92
CA GLU A 28 3.97 12.69 18.23
C GLU A 28 2.95 11.60 18.63
N GLY A 29 3.30 10.66 19.52
CA GLY A 29 2.37 9.68 20.10
C GLY A 29 2.17 8.37 19.32
N TYR A 30 3.09 7.98 18.43
CA TYR A 30 2.97 6.77 17.58
C TYR A 30 3.52 5.48 18.20
N TYR A 31 4.03 5.51 19.44
CA TYR A 31 4.57 4.36 20.19
C TYR A 31 5.34 3.28 19.36
N PRO A 32 6.32 3.67 18.51
CA PRO A 32 7.06 2.72 17.68
C PRO A 32 7.98 1.76 18.45
N THR A 33 8.32 0.65 17.80
CA THR A 33 9.42 -0.26 18.14
C THR A 33 10.56 -0.11 17.12
N TYR A 34 11.81 -0.13 17.59
CA TYR A 34 12.98 -0.05 16.71
C TYR A 34 13.55 -1.44 16.47
N GLU A 35 13.53 -1.92 15.23
CA GLU A 35 14.02 -3.25 14.85
C GLU A 35 15.13 -3.17 13.81
N LYS A 36 16.36 -3.53 14.21
CA LYS A 36 17.55 -3.56 13.35
C LYS A 36 17.78 -2.25 12.59
N THR A 37 17.26 -2.15 11.37
CA THR A 37 17.42 -1.04 10.42
C THR A 37 16.14 -0.25 10.19
N HIS A 38 15.01 -0.66 10.76
CA HIS A 38 13.68 -0.08 10.52
C HIS A 38 12.92 0.20 11.81
N ILE A 39 11.89 1.03 11.70
CA ILE A 39 11.00 1.39 12.81
C ILE A 39 9.63 0.82 12.50
N ILE A 40 9.05 0.06 13.43
CA ILE A 40 7.75 -0.59 13.30
C ILE A 40 6.75 0.12 14.19
N PHE A 41 5.53 0.33 13.73
CA PHE A 41 4.46 0.94 14.51
C PHE A 41 3.09 0.51 13.98
N ASP A 42 2.08 0.58 14.84
CA ASP A 42 0.72 0.21 14.47
C ASP A 42 -0.01 1.37 13.80
N VAL A 43 -0.72 1.05 12.72
CA VAL A 43 -1.66 1.94 12.03
C VAL A 43 -2.98 1.20 11.91
N GLU A 44 -3.91 1.52 12.81
CA GLU A 44 -5.19 0.83 12.92
C GLU A 44 -4.96 -0.68 13.13
N ASP A 45 -5.56 -1.55 12.32
CA ASP A 45 -5.37 -3.01 12.39
C ASP A 45 -4.15 -3.52 11.61
N ASN A 46 -3.21 -2.64 11.24
CA ASN A 46 -2.11 -2.97 10.33
C ASN A 46 -0.77 -2.53 10.90
N VAL A 47 0.28 -3.26 10.53
CA VAL A 47 1.65 -2.92 10.89
C VAL A 47 2.27 -2.09 9.78
N ALA A 48 2.85 -0.96 10.18
CA ALA A 48 3.58 -0.07 9.29
C ALA A 48 5.07 -0.05 9.64
N VAL A 49 5.89 0.16 8.61
CA VAL A 49 7.35 0.20 8.70
C VAL A 49 7.87 1.53 8.17
N VAL A 50 8.76 2.16 8.90
CA VAL A 50 9.52 3.33 8.46
C VAL A 50 10.97 2.92 8.20
N GLU A 51 11.46 3.30 7.04
CA GLU A 51 12.86 3.17 6.64
C GLU A 51 13.40 4.53 6.18
N TYR A 52 14.69 4.73 6.39
CA TYR A 52 15.40 5.89 5.91
C TYR A 52 16.75 5.47 5.38
N ASP A 53 16.94 5.60 4.08
CA ASP A 53 18.15 5.21 3.39
C ASP A 53 18.51 6.23 2.30
N GLU A 54 19.79 6.59 2.22
CA GLU A 54 20.33 7.54 1.23
C GLU A 54 19.53 8.85 1.04
N GLY A 55 18.87 9.36 2.10
CA GLY A 55 18.06 10.60 2.03
C GLY A 55 16.59 10.39 1.67
N ILE A 56 16.19 9.15 1.39
CA ILE A 56 14.82 8.75 1.09
C ILE A 56 14.18 8.21 2.36
N LEU A 57 13.06 8.82 2.76
CA LEU A 57 12.19 8.34 3.81
C LEU A 57 11.03 7.56 3.19
N SER A 58 10.86 6.32 3.62
CA SER A 58 9.79 5.42 3.16
C SER A 58 8.92 5.00 4.33
N ILE A 59 7.61 5.10 4.18
CA ILE A 59 6.61 4.57 5.11
C ILE A 59 5.81 3.50 4.38
N ARG A 60 5.77 2.27 4.89
CA ARG A 60 5.21 1.11 4.19
C ARG A 60 4.18 0.39 5.04
N ILE A 61 3.10 -0.08 4.43
CA ILE A 61 2.12 -0.97 5.04
C ILE A 61 2.00 -2.22 4.17
N PHE A 62 1.99 -3.39 4.80
CA PHE A 62 1.95 -4.69 4.13
C PHE A 62 0.61 -5.38 4.33
N PHE A 63 0.10 -5.99 3.27
CA PHE A 63 -1.13 -6.78 3.26
C PHE A 63 -0.84 -8.17 2.74
N SER A 64 -1.16 -9.18 3.54
CA SER A 64 -1.14 -10.57 3.08
C SER A 64 -2.29 -10.85 2.14
N ILE A 65 -1.96 -11.49 1.03
CA ILE A 65 -2.86 -11.87 -0.04
C ILE A 65 -3.27 -13.32 0.16
N ASP A 66 -4.57 -13.58 0.03
CA ASP A 66 -5.08 -14.93 -0.10
C ASP A 66 -4.85 -15.43 -1.54
N GLU A 67 -4.23 -16.60 -1.70
CA GLU A 67 -3.85 -17.12 -3.03
C GLU A 67 -5.05 -17.27 -3.96
N ASP A 68 -6.18 -17.68 -3.41
CA ASP A 68 -7.41 -17.91 -4.18
C ASP A 68 -8.03 -16.60 -4.70
N ALA A 69 -7.59 -15.44 -4.19
CA ALA A 69 -8.10 -14.12 -4.55
C ALA A 69 -7.03 -13.20 -5.16
N TYR A 70 -5.87 -13.75 -5.56
CA TYR A 70 -4.72 -12.97 -6.00
C TYR A 70 -5.03 -11.95 -7.12
N ASP A 71 -5.77 -12.38 -8.15
CA ASP A 71 -6.12 -11.52 -9.29
C ASP A 71 -7.03 -10.34 -8.86
N LEU A 72 -7.98 -10.59 -7.95
CA LEU A 72 -8.85 -9.56 -7.39
C LEU A 72 -8.06 -8.55 -6.55
N PHE A 73 -7.12 -9.05 -5.75
CA PHE A 73 -6.20 -8.22 -4.97
C PHE A 73 -5.34 -7.31 -5.85
N LEU A 74 -4.89 -7.81 -7.00
CA LEU A 74 -4.13 -7.03 -7.95
C LEU A 74 -4.99 -5.94 -8.60
N GLU A 75 -6.22 -6.26 -9.01
CA GLU A 75 -7.15 -5.28 -9.58
C GLU A 75 -7.51 -4.19 -8.57
N ALA A 76 -7.81 -4.56 -7.32
CA ALA A 76 -8.10 -3.61 -6.26
C ALA A 76 -6.92 -2.69 -5.94
N SER A 77 -5.69 -3.22 -6.02
CA SER A 77 -4.47 -2.44 -5.78
C SER A 77 -4.24 -1.39 -6.85
N ASN A 78 -4.51 -1.72 -8.12
CA ASN A 78 -4.43 -0.75 -9.21
C ASN A 78 -5.47 0.38 -9.05
N ALA A 79 -6.68 0.06 -8.59
CA ALA A 79 -7.71 1.07 -8.33
C ALA A 79 -7.34 1.99 -7.15
N ALA A 80 -6.56 1.50 -6.18
CA ALA A 80 -6.10 2.27 -5.03
C ALA A 80 -4.85 3.14 -5.31
N MET A 81 -4.31 3.13 -6.53
CA MET A 81 -3.19 4.00 -6.91
C MET A 81 -3.62 5.46 -6.93
N LEU A 82 -3.00 6.29 -6.10
CA LEU A 82 -3.26 7.73 -6.03
C LEU A 82 -2.15 8.51 -6.76
N ASP A 83 -2.54 9.45 -7.63
CA ASP A 83 -1.61 10.26 -8.46
C ASP A 83 -0.73 11.24 -7.65
N THR A 84 -0.96 11.38 -6.34
CA THR A 84 -0.31 12.39 -5.51
C THR A 84 0.52 11.75 -4.40
N PHE A 85 1.84 11.73 -4.63
CA PHE A 85 2.86 10.95 -3.91
C PHE A 85 2.77 9.43 -4.14
N LEU A 86 3.95 8.82 -4.24
CA LEU A 86 4.24 7.49 -4.77
C LEU A 86 3.69 6.33 -3.91
N VAL A 87 2.37 6.29 -3.69
CA VAL A 87 1.66 5.11 -3.22
C VAL A 87 1.70 4.06 -4.31
N ARG A 88 2.80 3.31 -4.33
CA ARG A 88 3.03 2.21 -5.27
C ARG A 88 2.67 0.91 -4.58
N PRO A 89 1.62 0.19 -5.04
CA PRO A 89 1.50 -1.20 -4.70
C PRO A 89 2.69 -1.96 -5.30
N VAL A 90 3.45 -2.66 -4.47
CA VAL A 90 4.45 -3.62 -4.93
C VAL A 90 4.01 -5.00 -4.50
N ILE A 91 3.91 -5.92 -5.47
CA ILE A 91 3.69 -7.33 -5.17
C ILE A 91 5.05 -7.94 -4.85
N LEU A 92 5.14 -8.53 -3.67
CA LEU A 92 6.29 -9.32 -3.27
C LEU A 92 5.90 -10.79 -3.44
N ASP A 93 6.08 -11.32 -4.65
CA ASP A 93 5.66 -12.68 -5.07
C ASP A 93 6.21 -13.78 -4.15
N ASN A 94 7.39 -13.55 -3.58
CA ASN A 94 8.04 -14.43 -2.61
C ASN A 94 7.40 -14.38 -1.21
N MET A 95 6.57 -13.38 -0.92
CA MET A 95 5.96 -13.17 0.40
C MET A 95 4.42 -13.14 0.39
N LYS A 96 3.78 -13.30 -0.78
CA LYS A 96 2.31 -13.18 -0.93
C LYS A 96 1.77 -11.91 -0.29
N ASN A 97 2.49 -10.80 -0.43
CA ASN A 97 2.13 -9.53 0.19
C ASN A 97 2.04 -8.41 -0.86
N ILE A 98 1.03 -7.56 -0.74
CA ILE A 98 1.01 -6.23 -1.37
C ILE A 98 1.56 -5.21 -0.37
N MET A 99 2.46 -4.36 -0.84
CA MET A 99 3.00 -3.25 -0.06
C MET A 99 2.48 -1.94 -0.62
N PHE A 100 1.85 -1.11 0.22
CA PHE A 100 1.65 0.31 -0.08
C PHE A 100 2.76 1.12 0.56
N SER A 101 3.52 1.88 -0.24
CA SER A 101 4.61 2.72 0.28
C SER A 101 4.32 4.21 0.06
N CYS A 102 4.68 5.09 0.98
CA CYS A 102 4.75 6.52 0.73
C CYS A 102 6.21 6.96 0.90
N GLU A 103 6.82 7.49 -0.16
CA GLU A 103 8.24 7.84 -0.18
C GLU A 103 8.46 9.32 -0.50
N MET A 104 9.45 9.92 0.15
CA MET A 104 9.93 11.27 -0.17
C MET A 104 11.43 11.42 0.07
N MET A 105 12.05 12.38 -0.60
CA MET A 105 13.33 12.94 -0.15
C MET A 105 13.12 13.72 1.14
N CYS A 106 13.89 13.44 2.19
CA CYS A 106 13.70 14.03 3.51
C CYS A 106 15.04 14.19 4.24
N ASP A 107 15.59 15.40 4.26
CA ASP A 107 16.97 15.59 4.74
C ASP A 107 17.06 16.01 6.21
N ASN A 108 15.92 16.40 6.81
CA ASN A 108 15.89 16.93 8.17
C ASN A 108 14.58 16.66 8.93
N VAL A 109 14.62 16.82 10.26
CA VAL A 109 13.49 16.58 11.17
C VAL A 109 12.27 17.47 10.87
N ARG A 110 12.48 18.69 10.37
CA ARG A 110 11.37 19.61 10.06
C ARG A 110 10.57 19.12 8.86
N GLU A 111 11.22 18.57 7.85
CA GLU A 111 10.57 17.91 6.71
C GLU A 111 9.85 16.64 7.16
N PHE A 112 10.52 15.80 7.97
CA PHE A 112 9.92 14.60 8.54
C PHE A 112 8.59 14.91 9.24
N ARG A 113 8.56 15.89 10.15
CA ARG A 113 7.34 16.26 10.89
C ARG A 113 6.20 16.76 10.00
N LYS A 114 6.51 17.33 8.84
CA LYS A 114 5.48 17.76 7.87
C LYS A 114 4.95 16.60 7.04
N PHE A 115 5.84 15.71 6.64
CA PHE A 115 5.51 14.62 5.73
C PHE A 115 4.88 13.44 6.45
N PHE A 116 5.45 13.00 7.57
CA PHE A 116 5.06 11.76 8.21
C PHE A 116 3.54 11.67 8.46
N PRO A 117 2.87 12.66 9.08
CA PRO A 117 1.42 12.59 9.27
C PRO A 117 0.62 12.57 7.95
N ARG A 118 1.12 13.24 6.90
CA ARG A 118 0.48 13.23 5.58
C ARG A 118 0.65 11.87 4.90
N GLY A 119 1.85 11.29 4.98
CA GLY A 119 2.14 9.95 4.46
C GLY A 119 1.25 8.90 5.10
N ILE A 120 1.07 8.92 6.42
CA ILE A 120 0.14 8.03 7.14
C ILE A 120 -1.29 8.20 6.62
N ARG A 121 -1.77 9.43 6.46
CA ARG A 121 -3.11 9.68 5.95
C ARG A 121 -3.29 9.11 4.55
N TYR A 122 -2.34 9.32 3.64
CA TYR A 122 -2.44 8.78 2.28
C TYR A 122 -2.41 7.26 2.24
N LEU A 123 -1.57 6.63 3.08
CA LEU A 123 -1.56 5.18 3.19
C LEU A 123 -2.92 4.66 3.69
N ARG A 124 -3.52 5.31 4.69
CA ARG A 124 -4.87 4.97 5.15
C ARG A 124 -5.93 5.12 4.06
N ASP A 125 -5.89 6.23 3.31
CA ASP A 125 -6.85 6.48 2.22
C ASP A 125 -6.73 5.38 1.14
N ALA A 126 -5.51 5.02 0.75
CA ALA A 126 -5.26 3.93 -0.20
C ALA A 126 -5.75 2.58 0.34
N MET A 127 -5.56 2.30 1.64
CA MET A 127 -6.08 1.08 2.27
C MET A 127 -7.61 1.01 2.26
N ILE A 128 -8.28 2.13 2.52
CA ILE A 128 -9.74 2.21 2.49
C ILE A 128 -10.25 1.94 1.08
N LEU A 129 -9.64 2.56 0.07
CA LEU A 129 -9.98 2.35 -1.34
C LEU A 129 -9.75 0.88 -1.74
N HIS A 130 -8.60 0.31 -1.41
CA HIS A 130 -8.29 -1.09 -1.68
C HIS A 130 -9.31 -2.03 -1.05
N LYS A 131 -9.63 -1.86 0.25
CA LYS A 131 -10.63 -2.69 0.94
C LYS A 131 -12.03 -2.53 0.33
N ALA A 132 -12.41 -1.32 -0.09
CA ALA A 132 -13.68 -1.07 -0.75
C ALA A 132 -13.77 -1.77 -2.11
N GLU A 133 -12.70 -1.68 -2.90
CA GLU A 133 -12.64 -2.29 -4.22
C GLU A 133 -12.61 -3.82 -4.14
N MET A 134 -11.86 -4.39 -3.20
CA MET A 134 -11.90 -5.84 -2.92
C MET A 134 -13.32 -6.33 -2.63
N LYS A 135 -14.08 -5.61 -1.79
CA LYS A 135 -15.47 -5.96 -1.51
C LYS A 135 -16.34 -5.90 -2.77
N ARG A 136 -16.13 -4.90 -3.63
CA ARG A 136 -16.86 -4.74 -4.90
C ARG A 136 -16.58 -5.89 -5.87
N LEU A 137 -15.31 -6.27 -6.01
CA LEU A 137 -14.86 -7.33 -6.93
C LEU A 137 -15.41 -8.69 -6.50
N VAL A 138 -15.28 -9.04 -5.21
CA VAL A 138 -15.83 -10.30 -4.67
C VAL A 138 -17.35 -10.38 -4.86
N LEU A 139 -18.09 -9.29 -4.67
CA LEU A 139 -19.53 -9.27 -4.95
C LEU A 139 -19.85 -9.50 -6.44
N THR A 140 -19.03 -8.94 -7.34
CA THR A 140 -19.22 -9.04 -8.79
C THR A 140 -18.97 -10.46 -9.30
N GLU A 141 -17.92 -11.12 -8.80
CA GLU A 141 -17.65 -12.53 -9.14
C GLU A 141 -18.75 -13.46 -8.66
N ASN A 142 -19.23 -13.29 -7.43
CA ASN A 142 -20.30 -14.11 -6.87
C ASN A 142 -21.60 -13.98 -7.68
N VAL A 143 -21.94 -12.76 -8.13
CA VAL A 143 -23.10 -12.53 -9.01
C VAL A 143 -22.89 -13.19 -10.37
N SER A 144 -21.69 -13.10 -10.94
CA SER A 144 -21.38 -13.71 -12.25
C SER A 144 -21.49 -15.23 -12.19
N SER A 145 -20.95 -15.85 -11.13
CA SER A 145 -21.05 -17.30 -10.88
C SER A 145 -22.51 -17.75 -10.68
N ALA A 146 -23.30 -17.02 -9.87
CA ALA A 146 -24.71 -17.33 -9.67
C ALA A 146 -25.54 -17.20 -10.97
N THR A 147 -25.21 -16.24 -11.84
CA THR A 147 -25.90 -16.05 -13.12
C THR A 147 -25.58 -17.17 -14.10
N VAL A 148 -24.34 -17.66 -14.12
CA VAL A 148 -23.93 -18.84 -14.92
C VAL A 148 -24.62 -20.11 -14.42
N SER A 149 -24.64 -20.34 -13.10
CA SER A 149 -25.30 -21.51 -12.52
C SER A 149 -26.81 -21.51 -12.78
N ALA A 150 -27.47 -20.34 -12.71
CA ALA A 150 -28.89 -20.21 -13.04
C ALA A 150 -29.17 -20.45 -14.55
N ALA A 151 -28.26 -20.02 -15.43
CA ALA A 151 -28.39 -20.25 -16.87
C ALA A 151 -28.22 -21.74 -17.24
N GLU A 152 -27.31 -22.45 -16.56
CA GLU A 152 -27.12 -23.91 -16.74
C GLU A 152 -28.35 -24.70 -16.29
N ASP A 153 -28.93 -24.38 -15.13
CA ASP A 153 -30.16 -25.00 -14.63
C ASP A 153 -31.36 -24.76 -15.56
N THR A 154 -31.47 -23.55 -16.12
CA THR A 154 -32.55 -23.22 -17.07
C THR A 154 -32.39 -23.96 -18.41
N SER A 155 -31.15 -24.21 -18.85
CA SER A 155 -30.87 -24.93 -20.10
C SER A 155 -31.16 -26.44 -20.00
N MET A 156 -31.02 -27.04 -18.81
CA MET A 156 -31.34 -28.45 -18.58
C MET A 156 -32.85 -28.74 -18.56
N VAL A 157 -33.67 -27.77 -18.16
CA VAL A 157 -35.14 -27.90 -18.15
C VAL A 157 -35.75 -27.81 -19.57
N SER A 158 -35.05 -27.20 -20.52
CA SER A 158 -35.57 -26.98 -21.89
C SER A 158 -35.42 -28.19 -22.84
N ARG A 159 -34.64 -29.23 -22.50
CA ARG A 159 -34.39 -30.39 -23.40
C ARG A 159 -35.44 -31.52 -23.34
N LYS A 160 -36.60 -31.34 -22.69
CA LYS A 160 -37.65 -32.38 -22.57
C LYS A 160 -38.99 -32.12 -23.26
N ALA A 161 -39.13 -31.03 -24.03
CA ALA A 161 -40.38 -30.74 -24.75
C ALA A 161 -40.16 -30.74 -26.26
N GLY A 162 -40.38 -31.88 -26.91
CA GLY A 162 -40.26 -31.96 -28.37
C GLY A 162 -40.49 -33.35 -28.95
N LYS A 163 -41.65 -33.96 -28.67
CA LYS A 163 -42.19 -35.00 -29.55
C LYS A 163 -43.27 -34.35 -30.42
N PRO A 164 -43.10 -34.24 -31.75
CA PRO A 164 -44.20 -33.87 -32.62
C PRO A 164 -45.13 -35.09 -32.73
N LEU A 165 -46.39 -34.92 -32.32
CA LEU A 165 -47.44 -35.88 -32.66
C LEU A 165 -47.72 -35.73 -34.16
N SER A 166 -47.41 -36.79 -34.91
CA SER A 166 -47.82 -36.99 -36.30
C SER A 166 -49.23 -37.55 -36.35
#